data_AF-A0A1H3FWZ6-F1
#
_entry.id   AF-A0A1H3FWZ6-F1
#
_cell.length_a   1.000
_cell.length_b   1.000
_cell.length_c   1.000
_cell.angle_alpha   90.00
_cell.angle_beta   90.00
_cell.angle_gamma   90.00
#
_symmetry.space_group_name_H-M   'P 1'
#
loop_
_entity.id
_entity.type
_entity.pdbx_description
1 polymer ?
#
loop_
_entity_poly.entity_id
_entity_poly.type
_entity_poly.pdbx_seq_one_letter_code
_entity_poly.pdbx_strand_id
1 'polypeptide(L)'
;MPLNEAAVDARSDIVRTLASWSGLVAEQHQIGTPPDRRADMLAEFLIRHIDWLSAHPAVAEFAEEISAVTQSAHQVAYPGTNPAVKIGPCPHDDCDSTVHAFLNHEDDLRPAHVACDAGHASPPHQWLKLRRRMAAFAKHES
;
A
#
# COMPACT_ATOMS: atom_id res chain seq x y z
N MET A 1 27.29 -0.41 -9.92
CA MET A 1 26.06 -0.11 -9.15
C MET A 1 25.66 -1.40 -8.44
N PRO A 2 25.74 -1.49 -7.11
CA PRO A 2 25.40 -2.70 -6.38
C PRO A 2 23.90 -3.00 -6.50
N LEU A 3 23.55 -4.28 -6.50
CA LEU A 3 22.16 -4.74 -6.44
C LEU A 3 21.56 -4.39 -5.07
N ASN A 4 20.37 -3.79 -5.05
CA ASN A 4 19.65 -3.55 -3.80
C ASN A 4 18.93 -4.86 -3.41
N GLU A 5 19.55 -5.66 -2.54
CA GLU A 5 19.02 -6.94 -2.07
C GLU A 5 17.62 -6.77 -1.44
N ALA A 6 17.42 -5.74 -0.62
CA ALA A 6 16.10 -5.46 -0.03
C ALA A 6 15.02 -5.21 -1.09
N ALA A 7 15.36 -4.58 -2.22
CA ALA A 7 14.42 -4.37 -3.33
C ALA A 7 14.10 -5.68 -4.08
N VAL A 8 15.06 -6.60 -4.17
CA VAL A 8 14.85 -7.92 -4.75
C VAL A 8 13.95 -8.75 -3.84
N ASP A 9 14.17 -8.72 -2.53
CA ASP A 9 13.36 -9.42 -1.54
C ASP A 9 11.93 -8.90 -1.53
N ALA A 10 11.73 -7.59 -1.44
CA ALA A 10 10.42 -6.96 -1.49
C ALA A 10 9.65 -7.32 -2.77
N ARG A 11 10.33 -7.33 -3.92
CA ARG A 11 9.72 -7.76 -5.19
C ARG A 11 9.33 -9.23 -5.16
N SER A 12 10.16 -10.08 -4.59
CA SER A 12 9.91 -11.52 -4.49
C SER A 12 8.72 -11.81 -3.58
N ASP A 13 8.59 -11.09 -2.47
CA ASP A 13 7.45 -11.17 -1.56
C ASP A 13 6.16 -10.71 -2.21
N ILE A 14 6.16 -9.56 -2.93
CA ILE A 14 4.99 -9.12 -3.71
C ILE A 14 4.53 -10.21 -4.67
N VAL A 15 5.44 -10.75 -5.48
CA VAL A 15 5.08 -11.78 -6.48
C VAL A 15 4.57 -13.04 -5.80
N ARG A 16 5.18 -13.47 -4.69
CA ARG A 16 4.78 -14.65 -3.92
C ARG A 16 3.36 -14.49 -3.36
N THR A 17 3.07 -13.38 -2.69
CA THR A 17 1.75 -13.11 -2.12
C THR A 17 0.68 -13.03 -3.20
N LEU A 18 0.91 -12.24 -4.25
CA LEU A 18 -0.05 -12.10 -5.35
C LEU A 18 -0.29 -13.42 -6.09
N ALA A 19 0.74 -14.27 -6.24
CA ALA A 19 0.62 -15.60 -6.85
C ALA A 19 -0.16 -16.57 -5.97
N SER A 20 0.02 -16.52 -4.65
CA SER A 20 -0.75 -17.33 -3.69
C SER A 20 -2.25 -17.04 -3.83
N TRP A 21 -2.64 -15.77 -3.74
CA TRP A 21 -4.03 -15.35 -3.88
C TRP A 21 -4.60 -15.61 -5.28
N SER A 22 -3.79 -15.40 -6.33
CA SER A 22 -4.22 -15.72 -7.69
C SER A 22 -4.43 -17.22 -7.90
N GLY A 23 -3.64 -18.06 -7.22
CA GLY A 23 -3.82 -19.51 -7.20
C GLY A 23 -5.13 -19.91 -6.53
N LEU A 24 -5.45 -19.32 -5.38
CA LEU A 24 -6.72 -19.56 -4.68
C LEU A 24 -7.92 -19.21 -5.57
N VAL A 25 -7.91 -18.02 -6.18
CA VAL A 25 -8.99 -17.60 -7.09
C VAL A 25 -9.07 -18.54 -8.30
N ALA A 26 -7.93 -18.91 -8.90
CA ALA A 26 -7.91 -19.80 -10.05
C ALA A 26 -8.45 -21.20 -9.71
N GLU A 27 -8.11 -21.74 -8.53
CA GLU A 27 -8.62 -23.02 -8.05
C GLU A 27 -10.15 -22.98 -7.86
N GLN A 28 -10.65 -21.94 -7.17
CA GLN A 28 -12.08 -21.79 -6.87
C GLN A 28 -12.93 -21.54 -8.12
N HIS A 29 -12.39 -20.80 -9.10
CA HIS A 29 -13.07 -20.52 -10.37
C HIS A 29 -12.76 -21.54 -11.48
N GLN A 30 -12.01 -22.62 -11.17
CA GLN A 30 -11.59 -23.65 -12.14
C GLN A 30 -10.87 -23.08 -13.37
N ILE A 31 -10.08 -22.02 -13.17
CA ILE A 31 -9.25 -21.41 -14.21
C ILE A 31 -7.97 -22.24 -14.31
N GLY A 32 -7.80 -22.94 -15.45
CA GLY A 32 -6.74 -23.95 -15.61
C GLY A 32 -5.30 -23.44 -15.44
N THR A 33 -5.04 -22.15 -15.70
CA THR A 33 -3.70 -21.57 -15.52
C THR A 33 -3.81 -20.18 -14.89
N PRO A 34 -3.19 -19.94 -13.72
CA PRO A 34 -3.04 -18.58 -13.20
C PRO A 34 -2.19 -17.72 -14.15
N PRO A 35 -2.32 -16.40 -14.14
CA PRO A 35 -1.55 -15.51 -15.01
C PRO A 35 -0.03 -15.64 -14.77
N ASP A 36 0.76 -15.13 -15.71
CA ASP A 36 2.22 -15.08 -15.60
C ASP A 36 2.66 -14.46 -14.26
N ARG A 37 3.82 -14.91 -13.71
CA ARG A 37 4.35 -14.51 -12.40
C ARG A 37 4.95 -13.10 -12.39
N ARG A 38 4.26 -12.17 -13.03
CA ARG A 38 4.55 -10.75 -12.98
C ARG A 38 3.57 -10.07 -12.04
N ALA A 39 4.10 -9.21 -11.17
CA ALA A 39 3.31 -8.54 -10.14
C ALA A 39 2.12 -7.74 -10.72
N ASP A 40 2.31 -7.07 -11.86
CA ASP A 40 1.26 -6.31 -12.54
C ASP A 40 0.13 -7.22 -13.06
N MET A 41 0.48 -8.31 -13.75
CA MET A 41 -0.50 -9.27 -14.28
C MET A 41 -1.30 -9.97 -13.18
N LEU A 42 -0.64 -10.31 -12.08
CA LEU A 42 -1.28 -10.91 -10.91
C LEU A 42 -2.21 -9.91 -10.21
N ALA A 43 -1.76 -8.68 -9.99
CA ALA A 43 -2.57 -7.63 -9.40
C ALA A 43 -3.82 -7.34 -10.23
N GLU A 44 -3.68 -7.19 -11.56
CA GLU A 44 -4.82 -7.02 -12.46
C GLU A 44 -5.81 -8.20 -12.40
N PHE A 45 -5.29 -9.42 -12.31
CA PHE A 45 -6.14 -10.61 -12.17
C PHE A 45 -6.94 -10.60 -10.86
N LEU A 46 -6.33 -10.23 -9.75
CA LEU A 46 -7.00 -10.10 -8.46
C LEU A 46 -8.03 -8.97 -8.46
N ILE A 47 -7.70 -7.82 -9.06
CA ILE A 47 -8.63 -6.69 -9.20
C ILE A 47 -9.89 -7.12 -9.98
N ARG A 48 -9.75 -7.92 -11.04
CA ARG A 48 -10.92 -8.45 -11.77
C ARG A 48 -11.82 -9.37 -10.95
N HIS A 49 -11.31 -9.94 -9.86
CA HIS A 49 -12.04 -10.83 -8.96
C HIS A 49 -12.24 -10.22 -7.57
N ILE A 50 -12.11 -8.89 -7.44
CA ILE A 50 -12.13 -8.21 -6.15
C ILE A 50 -13.48 -8.37 -5.44
N ASP A 51 -14.59 -8.40 -6.18
CA ASP A 51 -15.93 -8.60 -5.62
C ASP A 51 -16.05 -9.99 -4.98
N TRP A 52 -15.48 -11.01 -5.62
CA TRP A 52 -15.44 -12.37 -5.08
C TRP A 52 -14.54 -12.45 -3.85
N LEU A 53 -13.34 -11.87 -3.92
CA LEU A 53 -12.41 -11.81 -2.79
C LEU A 53 -13.00 -11.07 -1.59
N SER A 54 -13.76 -10.00 -1.84
CA SER A 54 -14.42 -9.21 -0.79
C SER A 54 -15.51 -9.99 -0.06
N ALA A 55 -16.14 -10.96 -0.74
CA ALA A 55 -17.11 -11.88 -0.14
C ALA A 55 -16.47 -13.17 0.41
N HIS A 56 -15.18 -13.39 0.17
CA HIS A 56 -14.50 -14.61 0.59
C HIS A 56 -14.27 -14.61 2.11
N PRO A 57 -14.39 -15.77 2.81
CA PRO A 57 -14.18 -15.84 4.26
C PRO A 57 -12.80 -15.34 4.73
N ALA A 58 -11.79 -15.40 3.86
CA ALA A 58 -10.42 -14.95 4.12
C ALA A 58 -10.14 -13.50 3.71
N VAL A 59 -11.17 -12.66 3.49
CA VAL A 59 -10.98 -11.26 3.04
C VAL A 59 -10.08 -10.44 3.97
N ALA A 60 -10.15 -10.67 5.29
CA ALA A 60 -9.32 -9.97 6.25
C ALA A 60 -7.84 -10.35 6.09
N GLU A 61 -7.54 -11.64 5.95
CA GLU A 61 -6.19 -12.15 5.70
C GLU A 61 -5.63 -11.64 4.36
N PHE A 62 -6.47 -11.64 3.31
CA PHE A 62 -6.12 -11.05 2.02
C PHE A 62 -5.72 -9.57 2.15
N ALA A 63 -6.54 -8.76 2.82
CA ALA A 63 -6.26 -7.34 3.00
C ALA A 63 -4.98 -7.10 3.83
N GLU A 64 -4.77 -7.89 4.90
CA GLU A 64 -3.58 -7.82 5.74
C GLU A 64 -2.30 -8.16 4.97
N GLU A 65 -2.31 -9.25 4.21
CA GLU A 65 -1.14 -9.66 3.43
C GLU A 65 -0.79 -8.67 2.32
N ILE A 66 -1.79 -8.16 1.59
CA ILE A 66 -1.58 -7.14 0.55
C ILE A 66 -1.03 -5.86 1.16
N SER A 67 -1.55 -5.44 2.32
CA SER A 67 -1.07 -4.26 3.04
C SER A 67 0.38 -4.45 3.51
N ALA A 68 0.72 -5.62 4.06
CA ALA A 68 2.06 -5.92 4.54
C ALA A 68 3.12 -5.85 3.43
N VAL A 69 2.87 -6.48 2.28
CA VAL A 69 3.83 -6.45 1.16
C VAL A 69 3.94 -5.06 0.52
N THR A 70 2.83 -4.31 0.47
CA THR A 70 2.82 -2.92 0.00
C THR A 70 3.65 -2.02 0.92
N GLN A 71 3.45 -2.14 2.23
CA GLN A 71 4.16 -1.35 3.23
C GLN A 71 5.67 -1.64 3.21
N SER A 72 6.06 -2.92 3.13
CA SER A 72 7.46 -3.33 3.03
C SER A 72 8.13 -2.78 1.76
N ALA A 73 7.48 -2.96 0.61
CA ALA A 73 7.99 -2.45 -0.66
C ALA A 73 8.11 -0.92 -0.67
N HIS A 74 7.18 -0.21 -0.04
CA HIS A 74 7.23 1.24 0.09
C HIS A 74 8.43 1.69 0.93
N GLN A 75 8.70 1.04 2.06
CA GLN A 75 9.87 1.35 2.89
C GLN A 75 11.19 1.15 2.14
N VAL A 76 11.26 0.11 1.30
CA VAL A 76 12.45 -0.18 0.49
C VAL A 76 12.61 0.77 -0.70
N ALA A 77 11.52 1.18 -1.34
CA ALA A 77 11.54 2.14 -2.45
C ALA A 77 11.86 3.57 -1.98
N TYR A 78 11.46 3.90 -0.75
CA TYR A 78 11.64 5.21 -0.12
C TYR A 78 12.46 5.12 1.19
N PRO A 79 13.74 4.70 1.11
CA PRO A 79 14.62 4.66 2.27
C PRO A 79 15.06 6.10 2.59
N GLY A 80 14.74 6.61 3.77
CA GLY A 80 15.12 7.97 4.21
C GLY A 80 14.02 8.78 4.88
N THR A 81 12.76 8.35 4.78
CA THR A 81 11.65 9.00 5.47
C THR A 81 11.47 8.47 6.89
N ASN A 82 11.94 9.27 7.88
CA ASN A 82 11.79 9.06 9.32
C ASN A 82 10.30 9.24 9.75
N PRO A 83 9.88 8.86 10.97
CA PRO A 83 8.61 8.20 11.24
C PRO A 83 7.43 8.89 10.57
N ALA A 84 6.72 8.08 9.80
CA ALA A 84 5.49 8.48 9.13
C ALA A 84 4.55 9.09 10.18
N VAL A 85 4.31 10.40 10.10
CA VAL A 85 3.39 11.08 11.03
C VAL A 85 1.99 10.67 10.61
N LYS A 86 1.30 9.92 11.48
CA LYS A 86 -0.11 9.57 11.28
C LYS A 86 -0.94 10.85 11.20
N ILE A 87 -1.57 11.09 10.05
CA ILE A 87 -2.40 12.28 9.81
C ILE A 87 -3.87 12.00 10.12
N GLY A 88 -4.37 10.82 9.74
CA GLY A 88 -5.79 10.47 9.86
C GLY A 88 -6.27 9.55 8.73
N PRO A 89 -7.58 9.33 8.57
CA PRO A 89 -8.12 8.46 7.54
C PRO A 89 -7.91 9.04 6.13
N CYS A 90 -7.83 8.15 5.14
CA CYS A 90 -7.73 8.52 3.73
C CYS A 90 -8.95 9.34 3.30
N PRO A 91 -8.77 10.44 2.54
CA PRO A 91 -9.88 11.24 2.05
C PRO A 91 -10.58 10.62 0.84
N HIS A 92 -10.19 9.42 0.40
CA HIS A 92 -10.84 8.71 -0.70
C HIS A 92 -12.06 7.97 -0.17
N ASP A 93 -13.21 8.11 -0.82
CA ASP A 93 -14.50 7.63 -0.30
C ASP A 93 -14.55 6.10 -0.06
N ASP A 94 -13.73 5.34 -0.78
CA ASP A 94 -13.61 3.88 -0.68
C ASP A 94 -12.31 3.43 0.03
N CYS A 95 -11.71 4.27 0.88
CA CYS A 95 -10.45 3.96 1.55
C CYS A 95 -10.47 4.34 3.03
N ASP A 96 -10.45 3.33 3.90
CA ASP A 96 -10.36 3.50 5.35
C ASP A 96 -8.91 3.46 5.90
N SER A 97 -7.92 3.37 5.02
CA SER A 97 -6.51 3.28 5.40
C SER A 97 -6.02 4.58 6.06
N THR A 98 -4.99 4.44 6.91
CA THR A 98 -4.38 5.60 7.55
C THR A 98 -3.46 6.31 6.56
N VAL A 99 -3.59 7.64 6.49
CA VAL A 99 -2.67 8.54 5.79
C VAL A 99 -1.50 8.87 6.70
N HIS A 100 -0.31 8.76 6.15
CA HIS A 100 0.93 9.12 6.80
C HIS A 100 1.66 10.21 6.04
N ALA A 101 2.29 11.12 6.77
CA ALA A 101 3.25 12.09 6.24
C ALA A 101 4.65 11.52 6.37
N PHE A 102 5.31 11.36 5.24
CA PHE A 102 6.70 10.94 5.15
C PHE A 102 7.55 12.20 5.01
N LEU A 103 8.26 12.55 6.08
CA LEU A 103 9.13 13.72 6.14
C LEU A 103 10.54 13.35 5.72
N ASN A 104 11.15 14.20 4.92
CA ASN A 104 12.54 14.05 4.54
C ASN A 104 13.45 14.27 5.74
N HIS A 105 14.56 13.54 5.79
CA HIS A 105 15.70 13.95 6.58
C HIS A 105 16.38 15.16 5.92
N GLU A 106 17.09 15.98 6.70
CA GLU A 106 17.82 17.17 6.19
C GLU A 106 18.79 16.88 5.03
N ASP A 107 19.26 15.63 4.87
CA ASP A 107 20.15 15.18 3.78
C ASP A 107 19.42 14.47 2.61
N ASP A 108 18.09 14.34 2.63
CA ASP A 108 17.32 13.68 1.56
C ASP A 108 16.69 14.71 0.60
N LEU A 109 17.14 14.67 -0.67
CA LEU A 109 16.69 15.54 -1.76
C LEU A 109 15.31 15.16 -2.32
N ARG A 110 14.74 14.02 -1.91
CA ARG A 110 13.38 13.62 -2.34
C ARG A 110 12.37 14.60 -1.74
N PRO A 111 11.28 14.96 -2.43
CA PRO A 111 10.23 15.75 -1.79
C PRO A 111 9.51 14.92 -0.72
N ALA A 112 9.13 15.57 0.38
CA ALA A 112 8.22 14.97 1.35
C ALA A 112 6.99 14.46 0.62
N HIS A 113 6.38 13.39 1.10
CA HIS A 113 5.18 12.85 0.47
C HIS A 113 4.18 12.39 1.51
N VAL A 114 2.91 12.41 1.13
CA VAL A 114 1.80 11.99 1.99
C VAL A 114 1.08 10.88 1.24
N ALA A 115 1.00 9.70 1.85
CA ALA A 115 0.34 8.55 1.26
C ALA A 115 -0.42 7.76 2.32
N CYS A 116 -1.50 7.11 1.92
CA CYS A 116 -2.16 6.13 2.79
C CYS A 116 -1.54 4.74 2.64
N ASP A 117 -1.84 3.85 3.59
CA ASP A 117 -1.37 2.45 3.55
C ASP A 117 -1.81 1.72 2.27
N ALA A 118 -2.96 2.09 1.69
CA ALA A 118 -3.44 1.58 0.40
C ALA A 118 -2.74 2.19 -0.85
N GLY A 119 -1.74 3.07 -0.68
CA GLY A 119 -0.94 3.61 -1.78
C GLY A 119 -1.48 4.89 -2.44
N HIS A 120 -2.58 5.47 -1.97
CA HIS A 120 -3.05 6.76 -2.49
C HIS A 120 -2.10 7.89 -2.09
N ALA A 121 -1.41 8.46 -3.07
CA ALA A 121 -0.59 9.64 -2.88
C ALA A 121 -1.46 10.91 -2.85
N SER A 122 -1.32 11.71 -1.80
CA SER A 122 -1.93 13.03 -1.72
C SER A 122 -1.00 14.05 -2.38
N PRO A 123 -1.43 14.76 -3.44
CA PRO A 123 -0.61 15.80 -4.07
C PRO A 123 -0.44 17.01 -3.13
N PRO A 124 0.65 17.80 -3.25
CA PRO A 124 1.01 18.86 -2.29
C PRO A 124 -0.09 19.90 -2.03
N HIS A 125 -0.93 20.20 -3.03
CA HIS A 125 -2.05 21.14 -2.88
C HIS A 125 -3.16 20.63 -1.95
N GLN A 126 -3.26 19.31 -1.73
CA GLN A 126 -4.21 18.72 -0.80
C GLN A 126 -3.68 18.66 0.65
N TRP A 127 -2.37 18.79 0.86
CA TRP A 127 -1.79 18.82 2.21
C TRP A 127 -2.26 20.03 3.02
N LEU A 128 -2.56 21.15 2.37
CA LEU A 128 -3.17 22.32 3.01
C LEU A 128 -4.56 22.02 3.60
N LYS A 129 -5.32 21.10 2.98
CA LYS A 129 -6.60 20.62 3.53
C LYS A 129 -6.37 19.70 4.74
N LEU A 130 -5.33 18.86 4.69
CA LEU A 130 -4.91 18.00 5.80
C LEU A 130 -4.36 18.79 7.00
N ARG A 131 -3.62 19.89 6.78
CA ARG A 131 -3.10 20.77 7.84
C ARG A 131 -4.21 21.35 8.72
N ARG A 132 -5.36 21.66 8.13
CA ARG A 132 -6.55 22.15 8.88
C ARG A 132 -7.15 21.05 9.77
N ARG A 133 -7.10 19.79 9.34
CA ARG A 133 -7.55 18.64 10.14
C ARG A 133 -6.59 18.34 11.29
N MET A 134 -5.27 18.38 11.07
CA MET A 134 -4.28 18.22 12.14
C MET A 134 -4.39 19.30 13.22
N ALA A 135 -4.64 20.55 12.82
CA ALA A 135 -4.91 21.65 13.77
C ALA A 135 -6.22 21.51 14.55
N ALA A 136 -7.19 20.74 14.03
CA ALA A 136 -8.45 20.45 14.71
C ALA A 136 -8.29 19.33 15.75
N PHE A 137 -7.47 18.32 15.48
CA PHE A 137 -7.13 17.27 16.45
C PHE A 137 -6.28 17.80 17.61
N ALA A 138 -5.29 18.66 17.32
CA ALA A 138 -4.48 19.31 18.37
C ALA A 138 -5.30 20.24 19.31
N LYS A 139 -6.52 20.63 18.92
CA LYS A 139 -7.44 21.43 19.75
C LYS A 139 -8.41 20.60 20.59
N HIS A 140 -8.49 19.29 20.38
CA HIS A 140 -9.39 18.40 21.13
C HIS A 140 -8.71 17.71 22.32
N GLU A 141 -7.41 17.92 22.50
CA GLU A 141 -6.59 17.46 23.64
C GLU A 141 -6.15 18.62 24.55
N SER A 142 -6.89 19.73 24.59
CA SER A 142 -6.67 20.85 25.53
C SER A 142 -7.93 21.21 26.31
#